data_AF-A0AAD5MB73-F1
#
_entry.id   AF-A0AAD5MB73-F1
#
_cell.length_a   1.000
_cell.length_b   1.000
_cell.length_c   1.000
_cell.angle_alpha   90.00
_cell.angle_beta   90.00
_cell.angle_gamma   90.00
#
_symmetry.space_group_name_H-M   'P 1'
#
loop_
_entity.id
_entity.type
_entity.pdbx_description
1 polymer ?
#
loop_
_entity_poly.entity_id
_entity_poly.type
_entity_poly.pdbx_seq_one_letter_code
_entity_poly.pdbx_strand_id
1 'polypeptide(L)'
;MLRIANHAAALDNCLRYFQSAVETLYEKTIVDTLETINATEAARIEFDVCRHELEALHSQATASPTAIHVAGEKATVQRDKYERLKDDVRVKLRLLEENRIKVMTKQLERLQTALAAYFSGNAELLAVAIEELRSLNVPNSSLLL
;
A
#
# COMPACT_ATOMS: atom_id res chain seq x y z
N MET A 1 3.28 37.03 8.47
CA MET A 1 2.37 36.21 7.63
C MET A 1 3.10 35.33 6.62
N LEU A 2 4.09 35.81 5.86
CA LEU A 2 4.80 35.03 4.83
C LEU A 2 5.41 33.70 5.34
N ARG A 3 6.00 33.70 6.56
CA ARG A 3 6.62 32.49 7.13
C ARG A 3 5.61 31.41 7.52
N ILE A 4 4.43 31.79 8.02
CA ILE A 4 3.32 30.84 8.31
C ILE A 4 2.83 30.20 6.99
N ALA A 5 2.68 31.02 5.94
CA ALA A 5 2.32 30.52 4.61
C ALA A 5 3.35 29.53 4.05
N ASN A 6 4.65 29.76 4.30
CA ASN A 6 5.70 28.84 3.88
C ASN A 6 5.66 27.50 4.63
N HIS A 7 5.43 27.50 5.95
CA HIS A 7 5.29 26.27 6.72
C HIS A 7 4.04 25.48 6.32
N ALA A 8 2.92 26.17 6.07
CA ALA A 8 1.69 25.55 5.57
C ALA A 8 1.89 24.92 4.19
N ALA A 9 2.57 25.62 3.26
CA ALA A 9 2.85 25.11 1.93
C ALA A 9 3.76 23.86 1.95
N ALA A 10 4.75 23.83 2.85
CA ALA A 10 5.61 22.65 3.02
C ALA A 10 4.83 21.42 3.51
N LEU A 11 3.90 21.62 4.47
CA LEU A 11 3.03 20.56 4.97
C LEU A 11 2.04 20.08 3.90
N ASP A 12 1.41 21.00 3.16
CA ASP A 12 0.49 20.67 2.05
C ASP A 12 1.19 19.81 0.98
N ASN A 13 2.39 20.20 0.58
CA ASN A 13 3.19 19.42 -0.35
C ASN A 13 3.51 18.02 0.22
N CYS A 14 3.88 17.92 1.50
CA CYS A 14 4.13 16.63 2.14
C CYS A 14 2.88 15.74 2.11
N LEU A 15 1.70 16.29 2.37
CA LEU A 15 0.43 15.56 2.34
C LEU A 15 0.08 15.08 0.93
N ARG A 16 0.29 15.91 -0.10
CA ARG A 16 0.10 15.51 -1.50
C ARG A 16 1.03 14.35 -1.90
N TYR A 17 2.30 14.42 -1.49
CA TYR A 17 3.24 13.32 -1.74
C TYR A 17 2.86 12.04 -0.99
N PHE A 18 2.40 12.17 0.25
CA PHE A 18 1.89 11.03 1.02
C PHE A 18 0.71 10.37 0.30
N GLN A 19 -0.29 11.16 -0.11
CA GLN A 19 -1.46 10.68 -0.84
C GLN A 19 -1.05 9.95 -2.13
N SER A 20 -0.23 10.58 -2.97
CA SER A 20 0.21 10.00 -4.24
C SER A 20 1.00 8.69 -4.04
N ALA A 21 1.80 8.59 -2.98
CA ALA A 21 2.54 7.38 -2.66
C ALA A 21 1.61 6.24 -2.21
N VAL A 22 0.56 6.54 -1.43
CA VAL A 22 -0.45 5.56 -1.02
C VAL A 22 -1.31 5.12 -2.21
N GLU A 23 -1.71 6.05 -3.07
CA GLU A 23 -2.42 5.75 -4.33
C GLU A 23 -1.59 4.79 -5.19
N THR A 24 -0.30 5.06 -5.38
CA THR A 24 0.59 4.16 -6.14
C THR A 24 0.71 2.78 -5.50
N LEU A 25 0.89 2.71 -4.17
CA LEU A 25 0.97 1.45 -3.44
C LEU A 25 -0.31 0.62 -3.62
N TYR A 26 -1.47 1.28 -3.60
CA TYR A 26 -2.75 0.64 -3.82
C TYR A 26 -2.95 0.22 -5.28
N GLU A 27 -3.01 1.18 -6.19
CA GLU A 27 -3.42 0.98 -7.59
C GLU A 27 -2.44 0.11 -8.39
N LYS A 28 -1.17 0.07 -7.97
CA LYS A 28 -0.15 -0.73 -8.67
C LYS A 28 0.19 -1.99 -7.88
N THR A 29 0.72 -1.85 -6.67
CA THR A 29 1.31 -2.99 -5.97
C THR A 29 0.25 -3.93 -5.39
N ILE A 30 -0.77 -3.39 -4.71
CA ILE A 30 -1.84 -4.20 -4.11
C ILE A 30 -2.71 -4.82 -5.20
N VAL A 31 -3.11 -4.04 -6.20
CA VAL A 31 -3.93 -4.54 -7.32
C VAL A 31 -3.22 -5.65 -8.09
N ASP A 32 -1.95 -5.50 -8.46
CA ASP A 32 -1.17 -6.54 -9.16
C ASP A 32 -1.08 -7.87 -8.37
N THR A 33 -0.98 -7.76 -7.03
CA THR A 33 -1.01 -8.93 -6.14
C THR A 33 -2.38 -9.60 -6.14
N LEU A 34 -3.46 -8.81 -6.04
CA LEU A 34 -4.83 -9.31 -6.06
C LEU A 34 -5.19 -9.98 -7.40
N GLU A 35 -4.74 -9.43 -8.52
CA GLU A 35 -4.94 -10.05 -9.84
C GLU A 35 -4.35 -11.46 -9.90
N THR A 36 -3.19 -11.66 -9.29
CA THR A 36 -2.52 -12.98 -9.27
C THR A 36 -3.23 -13.95 -8.32
N ILE A 37 -3.75 -13.44 -7.20
CA ILE A 37 -4.60 -14.23 -6.28
C ILE A 37 -5.86 -14.70 -7.03
N ASN A 38 -6.55 -13.79 -7.73
CA ASN A 38 -7.74 -14.13 -8.51
C ASN A 38 -7.44 -15.16 -9.61
N ALA A 39 -6.31 -15.02 -10.31
CA ALA A 39 -5.86 -16.00 -11.30
C ALA A 39 -5.57 -17.38 -10.66
N THR A 40 -5.00 -17.40 -9.46
CA THR A 40 -4.76 -18.62 -8.69
C THR A 40 -6.07 -19.30 -8.29
N GLU A 41 -7.07 -18.53 -7.86
CA GLU A 41 -8.41 -19.06 -7.53
C GLU A 41 -9.11 -19.65 -8.76
N ALA A 42 -9.05 -18.97 -9.90
CA ALA A 42 -9.57 -19.50 -11.16
C ALA A 42 -8.89 -20.82 -11.55
N ALA A 43 -7.55 -20.88 -11.46
CA ALA A 43 -6.80 -22.09 -11.76
C ALA A 43 -7.10 -23.25 -10.80
N ARG A 44 -7.36 -22.95 -9.52
CA ARG A 44 -7.82 -23.93 -8.53
C ARG A 44 -9.16 -24.55 -8.93
N ILE A 45 -10.14 -23.73 -9.30
CA ILE A 45 -11.48 -24.21 -9.69
C ILE A 45 -11.35 -25.12 -10.92
N GLU A 46 -10.61 -24.70 -11.93
CA GLU A 46 -10.34 -25.50 -13.12
C GLU A 46 -9.67 -26.85 -12.77
N PHE A 47 -8.73 -26.85 -11.82
CA PHE A 47 -8.07 -28.08 -11.35
C PHE A 47 -9.05 -29.00 -10.63
N ASP A 48 -9.87 -28.46 -9.71
CA ASP A 48 -10.87 -29.22 -8.97
C ASP A 48 -11.91 -29.86 -9.89
N VAL A 49 -12.32 -29.16 -10.97
CA VAL A 49 -13.18 -29.74 -12.02
C VAL A 49 -12.50 -30.93 -12.68
N CYS A 50 -11.26 -30.78 -13.17
CA CYS A 50 -10.55 -31.87 -13.85
C CYS A 50 -10.29 -33.06 -12.91
N ARG A 51 -10.00 -32.79 -11.64
CA ARG A 51 -9.82 -33.82 -10.61
C ARG A 51 -11.10 -34.61 -10.38
N HIS A 52 -12.24 -33.94 -10.23
CA HIS A 52 -13.53 -34.61 -10.06
C HIS A 52 -13.96 -35.38 -11.33
N GLU A 53 -13.70 -34.86 -12.54
CA GLU A 53 -13.94 -35.57 -13.80
C GLU A 53 -13.15 -36.90 -13.86
N LEU A 54 -11.87 -36.87 -13.45
CA LEU A 54 -11.02 -38.06 -13.38
C LEU A 54 -11.49 -39.06 -12.32
N GLU A 55 -11.85 -38.59 -11.12
CA GLU A 55 -12.40 -39.43 -10.05
C GLU A 55 -13.72 -40.10 -10.47
N ALA A 56 -14.58 -39.39 -11.21
CA ALA A 56 -15.82 -39.91 -11.75
C ALA A 56 -15.56 -41.02 -12.80
N LEU A 57 -14.59 -40.83 -13.70
CA LEU A 57 -14.20 -41.85 -14.67
C LEU A 57 -13.62 -43.10 -14.00
N HIS A 58 -12.80 -42.95 -12.97
CA HIS A 58 -12.28 -44.09 -12.20
C HIS A 58 -13.38 -44.87 -11.48
N SER A 59 -14.47 -44.19 -11.08
CA SER A 59 -15.61 -44.81 -10.41
C SER A 59 -16.57 -45.53 -11.38
N GLN A 60 -16.44 -45.29 -12.69
CA GLN A 60 -17.25 -45.94 -13.72
C GLN A 60 -16.60 -47.24 -14.19
N ALA A 61 -17.23 -48.38 -13.89
CA ALA A 61 -16.72 -49.72 -14.25
C ALA A 61 -16.54 -49.94 -15.77
N THR A 62 -17.22 -49.15 -16.62
CA THR A 62 -17.16 -49.24 -18.08
C THR A 62 -16.30 -48.15 -18.72
N ALA A 63 -15.59 -47.32 -17.93
CA ALA A 63 -14.77 -46.25 -18.46
C ALA A 63 -13.60 -46.80 -19.30
N SER A 64 -13.35 -46.16 -20.44
CA SER A 64 -12.24 -46.51 -21.32
C SER A 64 -10.89 -46.17 -20.66
N PRO A 65 -9.89 -47.06 -20.67
CA PRO A 65 -8.54 -46.76 -20.20
C PRO A 65 -7.93 -45.53 -20.87
N THR A 66 -8.22 -45.31 -22.15
CA THR A 66 -7.77 -44.12 -22.89
C THR A 66 -8.42 -42.84 -22.36
N ALA A 67 -9.71 -42.88 -22.02
CA ALA A 67 -10.41 -41.72 -21.47
C ALA A 67 -9.87 -41.33 -20.08
N ILE A 68 -9.58 -42.33 -19.24
CA ILE A 68 -8.93 -42.14 -17.94
C ILE A 68 -7.55 -41.51 -18.12
N HIS A 69 -6.74 -42.00 -19.06
CA HIS A 69 -5.42 -41.45 -19.32
C HIS A 69 -5.49 -39.97 -19.75
N VAL A 70 -6.34 -39.64 -20.73
CA VAL A 70 -6.52 -38.25 -21.20
C VAL A 70 -7.00 -37.32 -20.08
N ALA A 71 -7.94 -37.77 -19.25
CA ALA A 71 -8.39 -36.99 -18.09
C ALA A 71 -7.27 -36.81 -17.05
N GLY A 72 -6.41 -37.83 -16.86
CA GLY A 72 -5.24 -37.77 -15.99
C GLY A 72 -4.21 -36.74 -16.46
N GLU A 73 -3.91 -36.70 -17.76
CA GLU A 73 -3.03 -35.69 -18.35
C GLU A 73 -3.61 -34.27 -18.16
N LYS A 74 -4.90 -34.09 -18.45
CA LYS A 74 -5.60 -32.81 -18.27
C LYS A 74 -5.56 -32.33 -16.81
N ALA A 75 -5.85 -33.21 -15.85
CA ALA A 75 -5.78 -32.90 -14.43
C ALA A 75 -4.35 -32.54 -13.99
N THR A 76 -3.34 -33.22 -14.53
CA THR A 76 -1.92 -32.92 -14.26
C THR A 76 -1.52 -31.54 -14.78
N VAL A 77 -1.87 -31.21 -16.02
CA VAL A 77 -1.60 -29.88 -16.61
C VAL A 77 -2.21 -28.78 -15.75
N GLN A 78 -3.47 -28.96 -15.33
CA GLN A 78 -4.17 -27.95 -14.56
C GLN A 78 -3.67 -27.83 -13.12
N ARG A 79 -3.26 -28.95 -12.51
CA ARG A 79 -2.56 -28.96 -11.22
C ARG A 79 -1.26 -28.17 -11.29
N ASP A 80 -0.45 -28.41 -12.32
CA ASP A 80 0.83 -27.75 -12.47
C ASP A 80 0.67 -26.24 -12.71
N LYS A 81 -0.37 -25.81 -13.44
CA LYS A 81 -0.75 -24.39 -13.57
C LYS A 81 -1.12 -23.79 -12.21
N TYR A 82 -1.96 -24.46 -11.43
CA TYR A 82 -2.37 -24.00 -10.10
C TYR A 82 -1.18 -23.89 -9.14
N GLU A 83 -0.29 -24.89 -9.10
CA GLU A 83 0.88 -24.87 -8.23
C GLU A 83 1.87 -23.76 -8.58
N ARG A 84 2.11 -23.50 -9.88
CA ARG A 84 2.93 -22.36 -10.30
C ARG A 84 2.34 -21.02 -9.83
N LEU A 85 1.04 -20.83 -10.01
CA LEU A 85 0.36 -19.61 -9.58
C LEU A 85 0.38 -19.42 -8.05
N LYS A 86 0.31 -20.50 -7.26
CA LYS A 86 0.50 -20.42 -5.81
C LYS A 86 1.90 -19.93 -5.43
N ASP A 87 2.93 -20.38 -6.13
CA ASP A 87 4.30 -19.92 -5.90
C ASP A 87 4.45 -18.44 -6.28
N ASP A 88 3.84 -18.02 -7.40
CA ASP A 88 3.79 -16.61 -7.81
C ASP A 88 3.10 -15.73 -6.76
N VAL A 89 1.95 -16.16 -6.21
CA VAL A 89 1.27 -15.46 -5.11
C VAL A 89 2.19 -15.35 -3.89
N ARG A 90 2.90 -16.42 -3.51
CA ARG A 90 3.81 -16.39 -2.35
C ARG A 90 4.95 -15.39 -2.56
N VAL A 91 5.45 -15.26 -3.79
CA VAL A 91 6.48 -14.25 -4.13
C VAL A 91 5.88 -12.85 -4.10
N LYS A 92 4.74 -12.63 -4.75
CA LYS A 92 4.08 -11.31 -4.79
C LYS A 92 3.68 -10.81 -3.42
N LEU A 93 3.15 -11.67 -2.53
CA LEU A 93 2.82 -11.28 -1.15
C LEU A 93 4.05 -10.80 -0.37
N ARG A 94 5.19 -11.48 -0.52
CA ARG A 94 6.45 -11.05 0.10
C ARG A 94 6.91 -9.69 -0.44
N LEU A 95 6.91 -9.52 -1.76
CA LEU A 95 7.29 -8.25 -2.39
C LEU A 95 6.34 -7.11 -2.02
N LEU A 96 5.04 -7.38 -1.94
CA LEU A 96 4.04 -6.41 -1.49
C LEU A 96 4.30 -5.98 -0.05
N GLU A 97 4.58 -6.92 0.85
CA GLU A 97 4.88 -6.61 2.25
C GLU A 97 6.15 -5.76 2.38
N GLU A 98 7.23 -6.14 1.70
CA GLU A 98 8.47 -5.38 1.67
C GLU A 98 8.25 -3.96 1.12
N ASN A 99 7.51 -3.83 0.00
CA ASN A 99 7.21 -2.55 -0.62
C ASN A 99 6.33 -1.68 0.29
N ARG A 100 5.27 -2.25 0.88
CA ARG A 100 4.36 -1.56 1.81
C ARG A 100 5.14 -1.02 3.00
N ILE A 101 5.96 -1.84 3.65
CA ILE A 101 6.76 -1.42 4.80
C ILE A 101 7.70 -0.29 4.39
N LYS A 102 8.44 -0.45 3.28
CA LYS A 102 9.39 0.56 2.80
C LYS A 102 8.73 1.89 2.47
N VAL A 103 7.62 1.88 1.74
CA VAL A 103 6.87 3.09 1.36
C VAL A 103 6.29 3.74 2.61
N MET A 104 5.54 3.00 3.42
CA MET A 104 4.85 3.56 4.57
C MET A 104 5.81 4.12 5.62
N THR A 105 6.92 3.42 5.93
CA THR A 105 7.93 3.95 6.87
C THR A 105 8.46 5.31 6.40
N LYS A 106 8.87 5.41 5.12
CA LYS A 106 9.39 6.67 4.56
C LYS A 106 8.34 7.79 4.54
N GLN A 107 7.09 7.46 4.20
CA GLN A 107 6.02 8.45 4.09
C GLN A 107 5.56 8.94 5.47
N LEU A 108 5.46 8.04 6.46
CA LEU A 108 5.11 8.39 7.84
C LEU A 108 6.19 9.23 8.51
N GLU A 109 7.47 8.90 8.31
CA GLU A 109 8.59 9.70 8.81
C GLU A 109 8.53 11.13 8.26
N ARG A 110 8.39 11.27 6.93
CA ARG A 110 8.27 12.59 6.28
C ARG A 110 7.08 13.39 6.82
N LEU A 111 5.94 12.74 6.97
CA LEU A 111 4.73 13.37 7.49
C LEU A 111 4.93 13.85 8.93
N GLN A 112 5.53 13.02 9.79
CA GLN A 112 5.84 13.40 11.17
C GLN A 112 6.80 14.59 11.21
N THR A 113 7.87 14.58 10.39
CA THR A 113 8.80 15.71 10.31
C THR A 113 8.13 16.99 9.84
N ALA A 114 7.28 16.92 8.81
CA ALA A 114 6.57 18.08 8.29
C ALA A 114 5.58 18.66 9.31
N LEU A 115 4.85 17.80 10.03
CA LEU A 115 3.95 18.21 11.11
C LEU A 115 4.72 18.88 12.25
N ALA A 116 5.82 18.28 12.71
CA ALA A 116 6.66 18.84 13.75
C ALA A 116 7.17 20.23 13.37
N ALA A 117 7.73 20.38 12.16
CA ALA A 117 8.23 21.67 11.66
C ALA A 117 7.13 22.72 11.50
N TYR A 118 5.92 22.32 11.07
CA TYR A 118 4.78 23.22 10.97
C TYR A 118 4.37 23.77 12.33
N PHE A 119 4.18 22.90 13.33
CA PHE A 119 3.73 23.33 14.65
C PHE A 119 4.81 24.08 15.42
N SER A 120 6.05 23.58 15.45
CA SER A 120 7.14 24.25 16.17
C SER A 120 7.47 25.60 15.56
N GLY A 121 7.56 25.70 14.24
CA GLY A 121 7.84 26.95 13.54
C GLY A 121 6.74 28.00 13.77
N ASN A 122 5.48 27.57 13.75
CA ASN A 122 4.36 28.48 14.03
C ASN A 122 4.31 28.90 15.51
N ALA A 123 4.65 28.02 16.45
CA ALA A 123 4.75 28.37 17.87
C ALA A 123 5.85 29.41 18.13
N GLU A 124 7.01 29.27 17.50
CA GLU A 124 8.10 30.26 17.56
C GLU A 124 7.67 31.61 16.98
N LEU A 125 7.02 31.61 15.81
CA LEU A 125 6.52 32.85 15.20
C LEU A 125 5.49 33.56 16.08
N LEU A 126 4.63 32.80 16.76
CA LEU A 126 3.66 33.35 17.69
C LEU A 126 4.34 33.94 18.94
N ALA A 127 5.35 33.27 19.48
CA ALA A 127 6.11 33.76 20.64
C ALA A 127 6.80 35.09 20.32
N VAL A 128 7.45 35.19 19.15
CA VAL A 128 8.09 36.43 18.67
C VAL A 128 7.06 37.56 18.53
N ALA A 129 5.92 37.29 17.91
CA ALA A 129 4.87 38.30 17.75
C ALA A 129 4.33 38.82 19.10
N ILE A 130 4.24 37.95 20.11
CA ILE A 130 3.83 38.34 21.48
C ILE A 130 4.90 39.22 22.14
N GLU A 131 6.18 38.92 21.99
CA GLU A 131 7.27 39.76 22.51
C GLU A 131 7.32 41.13 21.84
N GLU A 132 7.18 41.19 20.51
CA GLU A 132 7.09 42.45 19.75
C GLU A 132 5.93 43.30 20.29
N LEU A 133 4.74 42.72 20.45
CA LEU A 133 3.57 43.42 21.01
C LEU A 133 3.81 43.92 22.43
N ARG A 134 4.50 43.14 23.28
CA ARG A 134 4.84 43.56 24.65
C ARG A 134 5.77 44.77 24.66
N SER A 135 6.77 44.80 23.77
CA SER A 135 7.73 45.91 23.71
C SER A 135 7.10 47.24 23.26
N LEU A 136 6.05 47.18 22.42
CA LEU A 136 5.26 48.35 22.02
C LEU A 136 4.37 48.91 23.14
N ASN A 137 4.07 48.10 24.16
CA ASN A 137 3.15 48.47 25.25
C ASN A 137 3.89 48.99 26.51
N VAL A 138 5.19 49.26 26.41
CA VAL A 138 5.96 49.93 27.48
C VAL A 138 5.61 51.42 27.44
N PRO A 139 5.06 52.01 28.52
CA PRO A 139 4.81 53.44 28.56
C PRO A 139 6.12 54.20 28.38
N ASN A 140 6.14 55.21 27.50
CA ASN A 140 7.22 56.19 27.42
C ASN A 140 7.26 57.00 28.74
N SER A 141 7.84 56.43 29.79
CA SER A 141 8.10 57.11 31.07
C SER A 141 9.35 57.99 31.02
N SER A 142 9.90 58.26 29.84
CA SER A 142 11.17 58.95 29.63
C SER A 142 11.01 60.28 28.88
N LEU A 143 9.96 61.04 29.18
CA LEU A 143 9.86 62.45 28.80
C LEU A 143 9.10 63.23 29.89
N LEU A 144 9.68 63.29 31.09
CA LEU A 144 9.43 64.39 32.01
C LEU A 144 10.77 64.94 32.48
N LEU A 145 10.97 66.20 32.09
CA LEU A 145 12.03 67.14 32.50
C LEU A 145 12.29 67.13 34.01
#